data_AF-A0A6N0NTL3-F1
#
_entry.id   AF-A0A6N0NTL3-F1
#
_cell.length_a   1.000
_cell.length_b   1.000
_cell.length_c   1.000
_cell.angle_alpha   90.00
_cell.angle_beta   90.00
_cell.angle_gamma   90.00
#
_symmetry.space_group_name_H-M   'P 1'
#
loop_
_entity.id
_entity.type
_entity.pdbx_description
1 polymer ?
#
loop_
_entity_poly.entity_id
_entity_poly.type
_entity_poly.pdbx_seq_one_letter_code
_entity_poly.pdbx_strand_id
1 'polypeptide(L)'
;MSHKDKREFQIQLKYPDGSPAGYVVYNDGVSRVFDEKNQFLFEVEGIFPPRPRNVSMDWIDKVLERGLEDGRKRFILYVASRYLMNVKKLPEDEALERIKSFYYKNGGKVYDTWIRSVLRGVKAKGLMPPSLNSLQVKDRDLYQAIKTALEKNDKTTL
;
A
#
# COMPACT_ATOMS: atom_id res chain seq x y z
N MET A 1 -6.37 29.95 21.99
CA MET A 1 -5.19 29.93 21.12
C MET A 1 -4.49 28.58 21.28
N SER A 2 -4.60 27.70 20.28
CA SER A 2 -4.04 26.34 20.34
C SER A 2 -2.53 26.41 20.11
N HIS A 3 -1.74 25.99 21.10
CA HIS A 3 -0.30 25.81 20.95
C HIS A 3 -0.09 24.62 20.01
N LYS A 4 0.18 24.88 18.73
CA LYS A 4 0.73 23.84 17.84
C LYS A 4 2.15 23.56 18.34
N ASP A 5 2.35 22.38 18.91
CA ASP A 5 3.69 21.87 19.22
C ASP A 5 4.54 21.93 17.94
N LYS A 6 5.55 22.80 17.95
CA LYS A 6 6.56 22.84 16.88
C LYS A 6 7.32 21.53 16.94
N ARG A 7 7.14 20.71 15.90
CA ARG A 7 7.88 19.45 15.77
C ARG A 7 9.24 19.76 15.16
N GLU A 8 10.27 19.74 16.00
CA GLU A 8 11.66 19.87 15.59
C GLU A 8 12.38 18.54 15.85
N PHE A 9 13.07 18.02 14.84
CA PHE A 9 13.89 16.82 14.97
C PHE A 9 15.03 16.81 13.94
N GLN A 10 16.07 16.05 14.24
CA GLN A 10 17.23 15.89 13.38
C GLN A 10 17.34 14.44 12.87
N ILE A 11 17.68 14.26 11.59
CA ILE A 11 17.92 12.95 10.97
C ILE A 11 19.37 12.92 10.48
N GLN A 12 20.13 11.88 10.86
CA GLN A 12 21.46 11.63 10.30
C GLN A 12 21.34 10.95 8.94
N LEU A 13 21.99 11.51 7.92
CA LEU A 13 22.05 10.96 6.58
C LEU A 13 23.25 10.04 6.43
N LYS A 14 23.09 8.98 5.66
CA LYS A 14 24.16 8.05 5.30
C LYS A 14 24.11 7.77 3.81
N TYR A 15 25.28 7.59 3.21
CA TYR A 15 25.40 7.06 1.85
C TYR A 15 25.03 5.57 1.82
N PRO A 16 24.78 4.98 0.63
CA PRO A 16 24.45 3.56 0.50
C PRO A 16 25.51 2.60 1.05
N ASP A 17 26.77 3.03 1.09
CA ASP A 17 27.88 2.29 1.70
C ASP A 17 27.93 2.42 3.24
N GLY A 18 27.01 3.18 3.83
CA GLY A 18 26.91 3.42 5.27
C GLY A 18 27.78 4.55 5.80
N SER A 19 28.59 5.20 4.96
CA SER A 19 29.39 6.36 5.36
C SER A 19 28.50 7.58 5.67
N PRO A 20 28.93 8.50 6.56
CA PRO A 20 28.15 9.69 6.90
C PRO A 20 27.90 10.57 5.68
N ALA A 21 26.67 11.06 5.51
CA ALA A 21 26.29 11.96 4.41
C ALA A 21 25.75 13.31 4.93
N GLY A 22 26.08 13.66 6.18
CA GLY A 22 25.56 14.86 6.86
C GLY A 22 24.25 14.61 7.59
N TYR A 23 23.40 15.62 7.68
CA TYR A 23 22.16 15.55 8.46
C TYR A 23 21.07 16.50 7.96
N VAL A 24 19.85 16.27 8.43
CA VAL A 24 18.67 17.08 8.14
C VAL A 24 18.14 17.64 9.45
N VAL A 25 17.83 18.92 9.47
CA VAL A 25 17.05 19.57 10.56
C VAL A 25 15.66 19.84 10.02
N TYR A 26 14.64 19.24 10.64
CA TYR A 26 13.25 19.52 10.32
C TYR A 26 12.68 20.56 11.30
N ASN A 27 12.05 21.60 10.76
CA ASN A 27 11.32 22.61 11.52
C ASN A 27 9.99 22.92 10.83
N ASP A 28 8.89 22.62 11.51
CA ASP A 28 7.52 23.00 11.16
C ASP A 28 7.15 22.97 9.65
N GLY A 29 7.43 21.84 9.01
CA GLY A 29 7.07 21.60 7.61
C GLY A 29 8.21 21.84 6.62
N VAL A 30 9.41 22.18 7.08
CA VAL A 30 10.57 22.43 6.24
C VAL A 30 11.76 21.62 6.73
N SER A 31 12.46 20.96 5.81
CA SER A 31 13.71 20.23 6.06
C SER A 31 14.89 20.98 5.47
N ARG A 32 15.87 21.33 6.31
CA ARG A 32 17.17 21.88 5.90
C ARG A 32 18.24 20.80 5.92
N VAL A 33 18.96 20.64 4.82
CA VAL A 33 19.95 19.57 4.63
C VAL A 33 21.36 20.15 4.67
N PHE A 34 22.23 19.50 5.44
CA PHE A 34 23.62 19.87 5.63
C PHE A 34 24.52 18.69 5.28
N ASP A 35 25.70 18.99 4.77
CA ASP A 35 26.75 17.99 4.55
C ASP A 35 27.47 17.61 5.87
N GLU A 36 28.49 16.75 5.74
CA GLU A 36 29.36 16.31 6.84
C GLU A 36 30.23 17.43 7.45
N LYS A 37 30.39 18.57 6.75
CA LYS A 37 31.19 19.73 7.15
C LYS A 37 30.32 20.89 7.66
N ASN A 38 29.04 20.64 7.95
CA ASN A 38 28.04 21.65 8.33
C ASN A 38 27.77 22.71 7.26
N GLN A 39 28.07 22.43 5.99
CA GLN A 39 27.70 23.31 4.88
C GLN A 39 26.25 23.05 4.48
N PHE A 40 25.49 24.12 4.35
CA PHE A 40 24.12 24.05 3.85
C PHE A 40 24.12 23.57 2.40
N LEU A 41 23.31 22.56 2.11
CA LEU A 41 23.14 22.03 0.75
C LEU A 41 21.86 22.57 0.11
N PHE A 42 20.71 22.32 0.73
CA PHE A 42 19.40 22.75 0.23
C PHE A 42 18.32 22.71 1.31
N GLU A 43 17.16 23.30 1.00
CA GLU A 43 15.94 23.29 1.81
C GLU A 43 14.79 22.72 0.99
N VAL A 44 13.89 21.96 1.63
CA VAL A 44 12.72 21.35 0.99
C VAL A 44 11.51 21.37 1.91
N GLU A 45 10.33 21.54 1.33
CA GLU A 45 9.06 21.38 2.06
C GLU A 45 8.80 19.90 2.38
N GLY A 46 8.40 19.62 3.62
CA GLY A 46 8.14 18.29 4.14
C GLY A 46 9.35 17.63 4.80
N ILE A 47 9.27 16.32 5.01
CA ILE A 47 10.31 15.53 5.70
C ILE A 47 11.30 14.97 4.68
N PHE A 48 12.58 15.28 4.86
CA PHE A 48 13.69 14.69 4.12
C PHE A 48 14.58 13.80 5.01
N PRO A 49 15.07 12.64 4.55
CA PRO A 49 14.71 12.00 3.28
C PRO A 49 13.25 11.55 3.30
N PRO A 50 12.56 11.52 2.14
CA PRO A 50 11.18 11.07 2.10
C PRO A 50 11.13 9.64 2.65
N ARG A 51 10.23 9.41 3.62
CA ARG A 51 10.08 8.08 4.22
C ARG A 51 9.80 7.09 3.10
N PRO A 52 10.64 6.05 2.90
CA PRO A 52 10.40 5.08 1.86
C PRO A 52 9.03 4.45 2.14
N ARG A 53 8.20 4.36 1.09
CA ARG A 53 6.85 3.81 1.18
C ARG A 53 6.97 2.28 1.31
N ASN A 54 7.37 1.82 2.49
CA ASN A 54 7.79 0.44 2.77
C ASN A 54 6.66 -0.60 2.84
N VAL A 55 5.64 -0.53 1.99
CA VAL A 55 4.70 -1.63 1.86
C VAL A 55 4.48 -1.88 0.38
N SER A 56 5.33 -2.72 -0.22
CA SER A 56 4.98 -3.34 -1.50
C SER A 56 3.63 -4.03 -1.33
N MET A 57 2.68 -3.62 -2.17
CA MET A 57 1.35 -4.21 -2.24
C MET A 57 1.24 -5.21 -3.39
N ASP A 58 2.37 -5.65 -3.95
CA ASP A 58 2.44 -6.53 -5.13
C ASP A 58 1.90 -7.92 -4.82
N TRP A 59 1.82 -8.29 -3.53
CA TRP A 59 1.11 -9.49 -3.10
C TRP A 59 -0.37 -9.48 -3.52
N ILE A 60 -1.00 -8.30 -3.65
CA ILE A 60 -2.40 -8.17 -4.09
C ILE A 60 -2.51 -8.57 -5.56
N ASP A 61 -1.56 -8.16 -6.42
CA ASP A 61 -1.49 -8.59 -7.82
C ASP A 61 -1.35 -10.13 -7.90
N LYS A 62 -0.49 -10.73 -7.06
CA LYS A 62 -0.34 -12.20 -6.99
C LYS A 62 -1.64 -12.91 -6.58
N VAL A 63 -2.38 -12.37 -5.62
CA VAL A 63 -3.66 -12.96 -5.18
C VAL A 63 -4.74 -12.80 -6.26
N LEU A 64 -4.78 -11.66 -6.95
CA LEU A 64 -5.70 -11.44 -8.08
C LEU A 64 -5.45 -12.46 -9.21
N GLU A 65 -4.18 -12.76 -9.48
CA GLU A 65 -3.78 -13.75 -10.49
C GLU A 65 -4.10 -15.19 -10.06
N ARG A 66 -3.86 -15.54 -8.79
CA ARG A 66 -4.02 -16.92 -8.31
C ARG A 66 -5.46 -17.26 -7.92
N GLY A 67 -6.25 -16.27 -7.51
CA GLY A 67 -7.59 -16.48 -6.96
C GLY A 67 -7.57 -16.86 -5.48
N LEU A 68 -8.76 -16.89 -4.89
CA LEU A 68 -9.00 -17.34 -3.50
C LEU A 68 -10.17 -18.33 -3.50
N GLU A 69 -10.06 -19.41 -2.72
CA GLU A 69 -11.16 -20.39 -2.57
C GLU A 69 -12.33 -19.75 -1.79
N ASP A 70 -12.04 -19.27 -0.58
CA ASP A 70 -12.98 -18.54 0.28
C ASP A 70 -12.54 -17.08 0.48
N GLY A 71 -13.48 -16.22 0.92
CA GLY A 71 -13.22 -14.82 1.24
C GLY A 71 -13.18 -13.89 0.02
N ARG A 72 -13.46 -14.37 -1.20
CA ARG A 72 -13.39 -13.60 -2.46
C ARG A 72 -14.14 -12.26 -2.39
N LYS A 73 -15.38 -12.23 -1.90
CA LYS A 73 -16.15 -10.97 -1.78
C LYS A 73 -15.55 -10.02 -0.74
N ARG A 74 -15.04 -10.56 0.38
CA ARG A 74 -14.35 -9.78 1.42
C ARG A 74 -13.05 -9.19 0.88
N PHE A 75 -12.29 -9.99 0.13
CA PHE A 75 -11.09 -9.55 -0.57
C PHE A 75 -11.39 -8.42 -1.56
N ILE A 76 -12.44 -8.58 -2.38
CA ILE A 76 -12.89 -7.53 -3.32
C ILE A 76 -13.23 -6.24 -2.57
N LEU A 77 -14.06 -6.32 -1.52
CA LEU A 77 -14.56 -5.17 -0.78
C LEU A 77 -13.47 -4.42 -0.01
N TYR A 78 -12.56 -5.14 0.63
CA TYR A 78 -11.60 -4.56 1.57
C TYR A 78 -10.21 -4.36 0.99
N VAL A 79 -9.83 -5.09 -0.06
CA VAL A 79 -8.45 -5.12 -0.56
C VAL A 79 -8.38 -4.76 -2.04
N ALA A 80 -8.87 -5.62 -2.94
CA ALA A 80 -8.62 -5.50 -4.36
C ALA A 80 -9.21 -4.21 -4.96
N SER A 81 -10.47 -3.88 -4.64
CA SER A 81 -11.10 -2.65 -5.14
C SER A 81 -10.31 -1.39 -4.77
N ARG A 82 -9.87 -1.30 -3.51
CA ARG A 82 -9.09 -0.18 -2.97
C ARG A 82 -7.73 -0.07 -3.66
N TYR A 83 -7.06 -1.21 -3.83
CA TYR A 83 -5.78 -1.28 -4.52
C TYR A 83 -5.88 -0.84 -5.98
N LEU A 84 -6.81 -1.41 -6.74
CA LEU A 84 -6.96 -1.11 -8.17
C LEU A 84 -7.35 0.36 -8.40
N MET A 85 -8.26 0.90 -7.59
CA MET A 85 -8.76 2.27 -7.79
C MET A 85 -7.85 3.36 -7.22
N ASN A 86 -7.25 3.16 -6.03
CA ASN A 86 -6.58 4.24 -5.30
C ASN A 86 -5.05 4.07 -5.25
N VAL A 87 -4.53 2.88 -5.51
CA VAL A 87 -3.07 2.63 -5.60
C VAL A 87 -2.63 2.57 -7.06
N LYS A 88 -3.22 1.67 -7.86
CA LYS A 88 -2.91 1.54 -9.29
C LYS A 88 -3.61 2.59 -10.16
N LYS A 89 -4.69 3.22 -9.65
CA LYS A 89 -5.49 4.24 -10.34
C LYS A 89 -6.01 3.78 -11.71
N LEU A 90 -6.45 2.52 -11.79
CA LEU A 90 -7.00 1.97 -13.03
C LEU A 90 -8.36 2.61 -13.38
N PRO A 91 -8.70 2.65 -14.68
CA PRO A 91 -10.06 2.91 -15.13
C PRO A 91 -11.07 1.93 -14.50
N GLU A 92 -12.32 2.37 -14.30
CA GLU A 92 -13.36 1.55 -13.66
C GLU A 92 -13.62 0.24 -14.41
N ASP A 93 -13.66 0.28 -15.75
CA ASP A 93 -13.92 -0.91 -16.56
C ASP A 93 -12.75 -1.91 -16.53
N GLU A 94 -11.51 -1.44 -16.52
CA GLU A 94 -10.34 -2.30 -16.37
C GLU A 94 -10.30 -2.96 -14.98
N ALA A 95 -10.62 -2.20 -13.92
CA ALA A 95 -10.72 -2.73 -12.57
C ALA A 95 -11.85 -3.76 -12.43
N LEU A 96 -12.99 -3.54 -13.09
CA LEU A 96 -14.11 -4.48 -13.14
C LEU A 96 -13.67 -5.81 -13.76
N GLU A 97 -13.04 -5.78 -14.92
CA GLU A 97 -12.60 -6.99 -15.61
C GLU A 97 -11.55 -7.75 -14.80
N ARG A 98 -10.56 -7.06 -14.20
CA ARG A 98 -9.62 -7.71 -13.26
C ARG A 98 -10.31 -8.40 -12.09
N ILE A 99 -11.32 -7.77 -11.49
CA ILE A 99 -12.06 -8.36 -10.37
C ILE A 99 -12.89 -9.56 -10.83
N LYS A 100 -13.49 -9.51 -12.02
CA LYS A 100 -14.23 -10.64 -12.60
C LYS A 100 -13.29 -11.80 -12.89
N SER A 101 -12.17 -11.57 -13.56
CA SER A 101 -11.14 -12.59 -13.81
C SER A 101 -10.64 -13.22 -12.52
N PHE A 102 -10.46 -12.45 -11.44
CA PHE A 102 -10.13 -12.98 -10.12
C PHE A 102 -11.26 -13.86 -9.55
N TYR A 103 -12.51 -13.37 -9.54
CA TYR A 103 -13.62 -14.02 -8.85
C TYR A 103 -13.98 -15.38 -9.46
N TYR A 104 -14.02 -15.43 -10.80
CA TYR A 104 -14.50 -16.60 -11.54
C TYR A 104 -13.49 -17.75 -11.62
N LYS A 105 -12.23 -17.58 -11.20
CA LYS A 105 -11.24 -18.66 -11.12
C LYS A 105 -11.72 -19.88 -10.32
N ASN A 106 -12.53 -19.65 -9.28
CA ASN A 106 -13.09 -20.69 -8.42
C ASN A 106 -14.64 -20.75 -8.49
N GLY A 107 -15.22 -20.36 -9.63
CA GLY A 107 -16.66 -20.48 -9.90
C GLY A 107 -17.58 -19.54 -9.12
N GLY A 108 -18.90 -19.77 -9.15
CA GLY A 108 -19.92 -18.97 -8.46
C GLY A 108 -20.40 -17.74 -9.24
N LYS A 109 -21.21 -16.89 -8.60
CA LYS A 109 -21.82 -15.70 -9.23
C LYS A 109 -21.54 -14.42 -8.45
N VAL A 110 -21.19 -13.35 -9.16
CA VAL A 110 -21.07 -11.98 -8.67
C VAL A 110 -21.74 -11.06 -9.68
N TYR A 111 -22.38 -9.98 -9.22
CA TYR A 111 -23.06 -9.03 -10.10
C TYR A 111 -22.12 -7.87 -10.44
N ASP A 112 -22.02 -7.52 -11.72
CA ASP A 112 -21.24 -6.37 -12.19
C ASP A 112 -21.69 -5.07 -11.51
N THR A 113 -23.00 -4.92 -11.27
CA THR A 113 -23.57 -3.78 -10.54
C THR A 113 -23.04 -3.67 -9.11
N TRP A 114 -22.86 -4.81 -8.42
CA TRP A 114 -22.27 -4.84 -7.09
C TRP A 114 -20.79 -4.43 -7.13
N ILE A 115 -20.01 -4.97 -8.08
CA ILE A 115 -18.59 -4.62 -8.21
C ILE A 115 -18.41 -3.14 -8.53
N ARG A 116 -19.18 -2.60 -9.50
CA ARG A 116 -19.15 -1.18 -9.86
C ARG A 116 -19.51 -0.28 -8.67
N SER A 117 -20.52 -0.65 -7.89
CA SER A 117 -20.90 0.07 -6.67
C SER A 117 -19.74 0.11 -5.66
N VAL A 118 -19.07 -1.03 -5.44
CA VAL A 118 -17.88 -1.10 -4.57
C VAL A 118 -16.75 -0.21 -5.11
N LEU A 119 -16.41 -0.32 -6.40
CA LEU A 119 -15.33 0.46 -7.03
C LEU A 119 -15.56 1.98 -6.91
N ARG A 120 -16.78 2.43 -7.20
CA ARG A 120 -17.17 3.84 -7.06
C ARG A 120 -17.12 4.29 -5.60
N GLY A 121 -17.63 3.45 -4.70
CA GLY A 121 -17.64 3.73 -3.26
C GLY A 121 -16.23 3.89 -2.68
N VAL A 122 -15.27 3.04 -3.07
CA VAL A 122 -13.89 3.14 -2.59
C VAL A 122 -13.12 4.29 -3.24
N LYS A 123 -13.40 4.60 -4.52
CA LYS A 123 -12.78 5.73 -5.23
C LYS A 123 -13.22 7.05 -4.63
N ALA A 124 -14.53 7.24 -4.42
CA ALA A 124 -15.09 8.47 -3.85
C ALA A 124 -14.57 8.75 -2.43
N LYS A 125 -14.36 7.71 -1.63
CA LYS A 125 -13.88 7.82 -0.24
C LYS A 125 -12.36 7.77 -0.10
N GLY A 126 -11.60 7.57 -1.18
CA GLY A 126 -10.14 7.45 -1.14
C GLY A 126 -9.63 6.32 -0.23
N LEU A 127 -10.38 5.22 -0.11
CA LEU A 127 -10.03 4.14 0.82
C LEU A 127 -8.79 3.38 0.36
N MET A 128 -7.81 3.23 1.24
CA MET A 128 -6.59 2.46 0.97
C MET A 128 -6.76 0.98 1.37
N PRO A 129 -6.10 0.04 0.66
CA PRO A 129 -6.09 -1.36 1.06
C PRO A 129 -5.36 -1.53 2.41
N PRO A 130 -5.80 -2.46 3.27
CA PRO A 130 -5.13 -2.76 4.53
C PRO A 130 -3.80 -3.46 4.29
N SER A 131 -2.89 -3.37 5.27
CA SER A 131 -1.70 -4.22 5.31
C SER A 131 -2.05 -5.66 5.69
N LEU A 132 -1.16 -6.61 5.37
CA LEU A 132 -1.30 -8.00 5.80
C LEU A 132 -1.40 -8.12 7.33
N ASN A 133 -0.61 -7.35 8.09
CA ASN A 133 -0.70 -7.30 9.56
C ASN A 133 -2.09 -6.83 10.02
N SER A 134 -2.67 -5.81 9.36
CA SER A 134 -4.02 -5.37 9.70
C SER A 134 -5.08 -6.43 9.37
N LEU A 135 -4.89 -7.22 8.31
CA LEU A 135 -5.80 -8.32 7.96
C LEU A 135 -5.69 -9.46 8.98
N GLN A 136 -4.48 -9.81 9.41
CA GLN A 136 -4.25 -10.87 10.40
C GLN A 136 -5.04 -10.64 11.70
N VAL A 137 -5.16 -9.37 12.13
CA VAL A 137 -5.88 -9.00 13.36
C VAL A 137 -7.40 -8.92 13.12
N LYS A 138 -7.84 -8.34 12.00
CA LYS A 138 -9.26 -8.02 11.77
C LYS A 138 -10.06 -9.14 11.10
N ASP A 139 -9.41 -9.92 10.25
CA ASP A 139 -10.02 -10.99 9.46
C ASP A 139 -8.98 -12.10 9.24
N ARG A 140 -8.83 -12.93 10.28
CA ARG A 140 -7.85 -14.03 10.32
C ARG A 140 -8.11 -15.05 9.21
N ASP A 141 -9.36 -15.31 8.87
CA ASP A 141 -9.73 -16.27 7.82
C ASP A 141 -9.31 -15.77 6.44
N LEU A 142 -9.60 -14.50 6.12
CA LEU A 142 -9.17 -13.89 4.87
C LEU A 142 -7.64 -13.83 4.80
N TYR A 143 -6.98 -13.47 5.90
CA TYR A 143 -5.53 -13.49 5.98
C TYR A 143 -4.96 -14.89 5.68
N GLN A 144 -5.53 -15.94 6.26
CA GLN A 144 -5.09 -17.30 6.03
C GLN A 144 -5.32 -17.74 4.58
N ALA A 145 -6.48 -17.41 3.99
CA ALA A 145 -6.76 -17.70 2.59
C ALA A 145 -5.76 -17.01 1.64
N ILE A 146 -5.43 -15.75 1.91
CA ILE A 146 -4.39 -15.00 1.19
C ILE A 146 -3.03 -15.69 1.33
N LYS A 147 -2.65 -16.07 2.56
CA LYS A 147 -1.37 -16.72 2.82
C LYS A 147 -1.25 -18.04 2.05
N THR A 148 -2.28 -18.88 2.10
CA THR A 148 -2.34 -20.14 1.34
C THR A 148 -2.21 -19.90 -0.17
N ALA A 149 -2.89 -18.89 -0.70
CA ALA A 149 -2.77 -18.53 -2.12
C ALA A 149 -1.36 -18.03 -2.47
N LEU A 150 -0.67 -17.35 -1.57
CA LEU A 150 0.71 -16.89 -1.74
C LEU A 150 1.74 -18.04 -1.66
N GLU A 151 1.46 -19.11 -0.91
CA GLU A 151 2.37 -20.27 -0.76
C GLU A 151 2.22 -21.33 -1.88
N LYS A 152 1.05 -21.43 -2.54
CA LYS A 152 0.74 -22.52 -3.50
C LYS A 152 1.73 -22.72 -4.66
N ASN A 153 2.49 -21.71 -5.08
CA ASN A 153 3.43 -21.81 -6.22
C ASN A 153 4.91 -21.83 -5.84
N ASP A 154 5.29 -21.66 -4.58
CA ASP A 154 6.70 -21.82 -4.18
C ASP A 154 7.13 -23.31 -4.22
N LYS A 155 6.16 -24.22 -4.36
CA LYS A 155 6.37 -25.68 -4.38
C LYS A 155 6.29 -26.31 -5.77
N THR A 156 6.02 -25.55 -6.84
CA THR A 156 5.87 -26.09 -8.21
C THR A 156 7.13 -25.91 -9.06
N THR A 157 8.25 -25.50 -8.45
CA THR A 157 9.55 -25.33 -9.13
C THR A 157 10.59 -26.36 -8.68
N LEU A 158 10.17 -27.55 -8.27
CA LEU A 158 11.05 -28.68 -7.95
C LEU A 158 10.67 -29.90 -8.79
#